data_AF-A0AAN8N839-F1
#
_entry.id   AF-A0AAN8N839-F1
#
_cell.length_a   1.000
_cell.length_b   1.000
_cell.length_c   1.000
_cell.angle_alpha   90.00
_cell.angle_beta   90.00
_cell.angle_gamma   90.00
#
_symmetry.space_group_name_H-M   'P 1'
#
loop_
_entity.id
_entity.type
_entity.pdbx_description
1 polymer ?
#
loop_
_entity_poly.entity_id
_entity_poly.type
_entity_poly.pdbx_seq_one_letter_code
_entity_poly.pdbx_strand_id
1 'polypeptide(L)' 'MKELLCYKVQQPMRGTGGLLQPQWRRSFKSPLLSVIYLDLTGDGLRELAILTLKRLHILQFPSRPLSRSISDWQTGCQS' A
#
# COMPACT_ATOMS: atom_id res chain seq x y z
N MET A 1 13.90 6.03 -12.99
CA MET A 1 12.57 5.40 -12.81
C MET A 1 12.24 5.48 -11.32
N LYS A 2 10.98 5.75 -10.93
CA LYS A 2 10.62 5.90 -9.50
C LYS A 2 9.75 4.72 -9.06
N GLU A 3 9.91 4.30 -7.82
CA GLU A 3 9.16 3.21 -7.20
C GLU A 3 8.47 3.70 -5.93
N LEU A 4 7.31 3.12 -5.64
CA LEU A 4 6.58 3.33 -4.40
C LEU A 4 6.59 2.03 -3.61
N LEU A 5 7.02 2.12 -2.36
CA LEU A 5 7.17 1.02 -1.43
C LEU A 5 6.20 1.23 -0.27
N CYS A 6 5.40 0.21 0.03
CA CYS A 6 4.55 0.22 1.20
C CYS A 6 5.08 -0.77 2.23
N TYR A 7 5.27 -0.27 3.44
CA TYR A 7 5.69 -1.05 4.57
C TYR A 7 4.60 -1.05 5.62
N LYS A 8 4.38 -2.22 6.22
CA LYS A 8 3.66 -2.32 7.47
C LYS A 8 4.68 -2.22 8.59
N VAL A 9 4.54 -1.18 9.41
CA VAL A 9 5.30 -1.08 10.65
C VAL A 9 4.74 -2.12 11.62
N GLN A 10 5.55 -3.12 11.98
CA GLN A 10 5.24 -3.97 13.11
C GLN A 10 5.55 -3.18 14.38
N GLN A 11 4.56 -3.06 15.27
CA GLN A 11 4.80 -2.43 16.55
C GLN A 11 5.87 -3.23 17.30
N PRO A 12 6.92 -2.56 17.81
CA PRO A 12 7.96 -3.25 18.54
C PRO A 12 7.37 -3.83 19.82
N MET A 13 7.45 -5.16 19.97
CA MET A 13 7.30 -5.77 21.29
C MET A 13 8.55 -5.36 22.08
N ARG A 14 8.35 -4.84 23.31
CA ARG A 14 9.36 -4.14 24.14
C ARG A 14 10.81 -4.58 23.88
N GLY A 15 11.63 -3.67 23.34
CA GLY A 15 13.09 -3.85 23.23
C GLY A 15 13.63 -4.17 21.83
N THR A 16 12.80 -4.65 20.90
CA THR A 16 13.21 -4.85 19.50
C THR A 16 12.89 -3.60 18.69
N GLY A 17 13.82 -3.06 17.90
CA GLY A 17 13.50 -2.00 16.95
C GLY A 17 12.33 -2.41 16.04
N GLY A 18 11.38 -1.52 15.77
CA GLY A 18 10.19 -1.88 14.97
C GLY A 18 10.57 -2.45 13.61
N LEU A 19 10.13 -3.68 13.30
CA LEU A 19 10.40 -4.28 12.00
C LEU A 19 9.48 -3.67 10.93
N LEU A 20 10.08 -3.17 9.85
CA LEU A 20 9.37 -2.76 8.64
C LEU A 20 9.16 -4.00 7.75
N GLN A 21 7.91 -4.44 7.62
CA GLN A 21 7.57 -5.54 6.72
C GLN A 21 7.12 -4.99 5.37
N PRO A 22 7.83 -5.27 4.25
CA PRO A 22 7.38 -4.86 2.94
C PRO A 22 6.03 -5.53 2.62
N GLN A 23 5.04 -4.75 2.20
CA GLN A 23 3.72 -5.23 1.80
C GLN A 23 3.58 -5.26 0.28
N TRP A 24 3.95 -4.17 -0.38
CA TRP A 24 3.92 -4.09 -1.83
C TRP A 24 4.89 -3.07 -2.38
N ARG A 25 5.20 -3.24 -3.67
CA ARG A 25 6.04 -2.33 -4.45
C ARG A 25 5.41 -2.09 -5.81
N ARG A 26 5.43 -0.85 -6.28
CA ARG A 26 5.00 -0.52 -7.65
C ARG A 26 5.97 0.43 -8.33
N SER A 27 6.32 0.09 -9.57
CA SER A 27 7.20 0.90 -10.40
C SER A 27 6.37 1.73 -11.39
N PHE A 28 6.76 3.00 -11.58
CA PHE A 28 6.12 3.91 -12.53
C PHE A 28 7.07 4.26 -13.67
N LYS A 29 6.59 4.12 -14.91
CA LYS A 29 7.35 4.46 -16.13
C LYS A 29 7.48 5.98 -16.34
N SER A 30 6.66 6.78 -15.66
CA SER A 30 6.65 8.25 -15.75
C SER A 30 7.01 8.86 -14.38
N PRO A 31 7.67 10.04 -14.34
CA PRO A 31 7.96 10.74 -13.09
C PRO A 31 6.73 10.91 -12.21
N LEU A 32 6.89 10.57 -10.92
CA LEU A 32 5.86 10.76 -9.90
C LEU A 32 5.88 12.22 -9.46
N LEU A 33 4.70 12.85 -9.47
CA LEU A 33 4.50 14.25 -9.10
C LEU A 33 3.97 14.39 -7.68
N SER A 34 2.98 13.58 -7.31
CA SER A 34 2.33 13.65 -6.00
C SER A 34 1.72 12.31 -5.59
N VAL A 35 1.64 12.07 -4.28
CA VAL A 35 0.94 10.94 -3.66
C VAL A 35 0.08 11.48 -2.53
N ILE A 36 -1.18 11.07 -2.50
CA ILE A 36 -2.13 11.45 -1.45
C ILE A 36 -3.00 10.26 -1.04
N TYR A 37 -3.35 10.19 0.24
CA TYR A 37 -4.22 9.16 0.81
C TYR A 37 -5.47 9.82 1.39
N LEU A 38 -6.59 9.68 0.68
CA LEU A 38 -7.87 10.28 1.06
C LEU A 38 -9.03 9.36 0.72
N ASP A 39 -10.19 9.65 1.30
CA ASP A 39 -11.45 9.04 0.93
C ASP A 39 -12.00 9.75 -0.31
N LEU A 40 -11.96 9.08 -1.46
CA LEU A 40 -12.42 9.65 -2.73
C LEU A 40 -13.92 9.48 -2.94
N THR A 41 -14.53 8.46 -2.34
CA THR A 41 -15.93 8.07 -2.55
C THR A 41 -16.87 8.60 -1.45
N GLY A 42 -16.32 9.02 -0.32
CA GLY A 42 -17.06 9.45 0.87
C GLY A 42 -17.64 8.28 1.67
N ASP A 43 -17.15 7.05 1.47
CA ASP A 43 -17.65 5.84 2.15
C ASP A 43 -16.85 5.46 3.41
N GLY A 44 -15.81 6.25 3.74
CA GLY A 44 -14.91 6.04 4.87
C GLY A 44 -13.72 5.13 4.57
N LEU A 45 -13.66 4.50 3.39
CA LEU A 45 -12.47 3.84 2.88
C LEU A 45 -11.54 4.89 2.29
N ARG A 46 -10.24 4.66 2.41
CA ARG A 46 -9.24 5.59 1.87
C ARG A 46 -8.47 4.95 0.74
N GLU A 47 -8.38 5.66 -0.37
CA GLU A 47 -7.60 5.30 -1.53
C GLU A 47 -6.29 6.08 -1.60
N LEU A 48 -5.31 5.42 -2.21
CA LEU A 48 -4.04 6.03 -2.54
C LEU A 48 -4.09 6.56 -3.97
N ALA A 49 -4.16 7.88 -4.13
CA ALA A 49 -4.08 8.53 -5.43
C ALA A 49 -2.63 8.95 -5.71
N ILE A 50 -2.12 8.54 -6.87
CA ILE A 50 -0.75 8.75 -7.31
C ILE A 50 -0.79 9.48 -8.65
N LEU A 51 -0.31 10.71 -8.66
CA LEU A 51 -0.21 11.52 -9.85
C LEU A 51 1.17 11.35 -10.49
N THR A 52 1.19 10.97 -11.77
CA THR A 52 2.37 10.98 -12.64
C THR A 52 2.15 11.99 -13.76
N LEU A 53 3.22 12.40 -14.46
CA LEU A 53 3.11 13.37 -15.57
C LEU A 53 2.09 12.99 -16.65
N LYS A 54 1.81 11.69 -16.84
CA LYS A 54 0.92 11.21 -17.91
C LYS A 54 -0.42 10.67 -17.42
N ARG A 55 -0.52 10.27 -16.15
CA ARG A 55 -1.65 9.49 -15.63
C ARG A 55 -1.86 9.72 -14.14
N LEU A 56 -3.12 9.67 -13.73
CA LEU A 56 -3.52 9.48 -12.34
C LEU A 56 -3.75 7.98 -12.10
N HIS A 57 -3.17 7.44 -11.04
CA HIS A 57 -3.38 6.06 -10.61
C HIS A 57 -4.09 6.08 -9.26
N ILE A 58 -5.22 5.39 -9.15
CA ILE A 58 -5.94 5.20 -7.89
C ILE A 58 -5.73 3.75 -7.47
N LEU A 59 -5.21 3.54 -6.27
CA LEU A 59 -5.07 2.22 -5.67
C LEU A 59 -5.91 2.17 -4.40
N GLN A 60 -6.87 1.27 -4.35
CA GLN A 60 -7.45 0.85 -3.08
C GLN A 60 -6.38 0.07 -2.32
N PHE A 61 -5.95 0.62 -1.19
CA PHE A 61 -5.12 -0.13 -0.27
C PHE A 61 -6.07 -0.98 0.58
N PRO A 62 -5.93 -2.32 0.61
CA PRO A 62 -6.75 -3.12 1.51
C PRO A 62 -6.38 -2.74 2.94
N SER A 63 -7.19 -1.88 3.58
CA SER A 63 -7.29 -1.87 5.03
C SER A 63 -7.57 -3.32 5.41
N ARG A 64 -6.69 -3.94 6.20
CA ARG A 64 -6.82 -5.36 6.52
C ARG A 64 -8.28 -5.73 6.86
N PRO A 65 -8.72 -6.92 6.41
CA PRO A 65 -10.10 -7.35 6.58
C PRO A 65 -10.49 -7.28 8.05
N LEU A 66 -11.71 -6.78 8.28
CA LEU A 66 -12.42 -7.00 9.53
C LEU A 66 -12.29 -8.49 9.87
N SER A 67 -11.59 -8.79 10.97
CA SER A 67 -11.32 -10.11 11.54
C SER A 67 -12.20 -11.25 11.00
N ARG A 68 -11.71 -12.03 10.02
CA ARG A 68 -12.18 -13.39 9.71
C ARG A 68 -11.06 -14.16 8.96
N SER A 69 -10.33 -14.95 9.75
CA SER A 69 -9.33 -15.98 9.40
C SER A 69 -8.11 -15.57 8.53
N ILE A 70 -6.97 -15.43 9.19
CA ILE A 70 -5.62 -15.24 8.60
C ILE A 70 -5.04 -16.61 8.22
N SER A 71 -5.46 -17.18 7.08
CA SER A 71 -4.81 -18.40 6.54
C SER A 71 -4.37 -18.28 5.07
N ASP A 72 -5.02 -17.45 4.25
CA ASP A 72 -4.95 -17.63 2.78
C ASP A 72 -4.24 -16.54 1.98
N TRP A 73 -3.22 -15.88 2.53
CA TRP A 73 -2.37 -14.97 1.74
C TRP A 73 -0.91 -15.42 1.72
N GLN A 74 -0.70 -16.64 1.19
CA GLN A 74 0.64 -17.12 0.84
C GLN A 74 0.73 -17.80 -0.53
N THR A 75 -0.32 -17.77 -1.35
CA THR A 75 -0.29 -18.42 -2.67
C THR A 75 -0.81 -17.49 -3.76
N GLY A 76 0.08 -17.15 -4.70
CA GLY A 76 -0.32 -16.84 -6.07
C GLY A 76 -0.25 -15.38 -6.49
N CYS A 77 0.96 -14.86 -6.68
CA CYS A 77 1.26 -13.93 -7.78
C CYS A 77 2.75 -14.08 -8.14
N GLN A 78 3.12 -15.27 -8.62
CA GLN A 78 4.30 -15.48 -9.47
C GLN A 78 3.80 -16.15 -10.75
N SER A 79 3.63 -15.39 -11.83
CA SER A 79 3.89 -15.78 -13.22
C SER A 79 3.98 -14.52 -14.06
#